data_AF-A0A537YA15-F1
#
_entry.id   AF-A0A537YA15-F1
#
_cell.length_a   1.000
_cell.length_b   1.000
_cell.length_c   1.000
_cell.angle_alpha   90.00
_cell.angle_beta   90.00
_cell.angle_gamma   90.00
#
_symmetry.space_group_name_H-M   'P 1'
#
loop_
_entity.id
_entity.type
_entity.pdbx_description
1 polymer ?
#
loop_
_entity_poly.entity_id
_entity_poly.type
_entity_poly.pdbx_seq_one_letter_code
_entity_poly.pdbx_strand_id
1 'polypeptide(L)'
;MNKFFQRQLTDYVEYHRDPRNCALHVVGIVFLFLAAVLPLSAWSVTAFGVQTSAATIAVVPVLIYWLLLDGALGAAILGAAVVLLSAAALIVRHVGSAGMWSITIVLIVAGVASQIVGHRIFERRQPSLVDNPIHLLLGPMFVMAKLFIALGFRDDLAGVLQQGPQSARHDSSRYAEKRRAEPRPHA
;
A
#
# COMPACT_ATOMS: atom_id res chain seq x y z
N MET A 1 -13.17 4.95 5.67
CA MET A 1 -12.85 4.20 4.44
C MET A 1 -13.80 4.54 3.30
N ASN A 2 -13.27 4.89 2.12
CA ASN A 2 -14.08 5.04 0.91
C ASN A 2 -14.35 3.69 0.20
N LYS A 3 -15.39 3.64 -0.65
CA LYS A 3 -15.83 2.39 -1.33
C LYS A 3 -14.77 1.82 -2.28
N PHE A 4 -13.96 2.68 -2.90
CA PHE A 4 -12.89 2.26 -3.80
C PHE A 4 -11.83 1.45 -3.05
N PHE A 5 -11.32 1.99 -1.93
CA PHE A 5 -10.31 1.33 -1.12
C PHE A 5 -10.83 0.02 -0.54
N GLN A 6 -12.09 -0.02 -0.10
CA GLN A 6 -12.73 -1.25 0.39
C GLN A 6 -12.67 -2.39 -0.64
N ARG A 7 -13.00 -2.10 -1.91
CA ARG A 7 -12.96 -3.09 -2.99
C ARG A 7 -11.54 -3.60 -3.23
N GLN A 8 -10.58 -2.69 -3.30
CA GLN A 8 -9.17 -3.04 -3.51
C GLN A 8 -8.60 -3.85 -2.33
N LEU A 9 -9.02 -3.55 -1.10
CA LEU A 9 -8.61 -4.30 0.09
C LEU A 9 -9.15 -5.75 0.06
N THR A 10 -10.41 -5.94 -0.36
CA THR A 10 -10.98 -7.29 -0.53
C THR A 10 -10.20 -8.10 -1.55
N ASP A 11 -9.90 -7.52 -2.71
CA ASP A 11 -9.10 -8.16 -3.76
C ASP A 11 -7.69 -8.51 -3.26
N TYR A 12 -7.06 -7.61 -2.50
CA TYR A 12 -5.73 -7.83 -1.94
C TYR A 12 -5.69 -9.00 -0.93
N VAL A 13 -6.67 -9.09 -0.02
CA VAL A 13 -6.70 -10.14 1.00
C VAL A 13 -6.95 -11.52 0.40
N GLU A 14 -7.64 -11.61 -0.74
CA GLU A 14 -7.75 -12.86 -1.49
C GLU A 14 -6.39 -13.36 -2.01
N TYR A 15 -5.46 -12.45 -2.27
CA TYR A 15 -4.10 -12.75 -2.73
C TYR A 15 -3.08 -12.96 -1.60
N HIS A 16 -3.35 -12.49 -0.38
CA HIS A 16 -2.37 -12.44 0.72
C HIS A 16 -2.93 -13.02 2.02
N ARG A 17 -3.07 -14.35 2.06
CA ARG A 17 -3.60 -15.07 3.21
C ARG A 17 -2.52 -15.58 4.14
N ASP A 18 -1.33 -15.90 3.63
CA ASP A 18 -0.24 -16.43 4.44
C ASP A 18 0.40 -15.30 5.30
N PRO A 19 0.46 -15.45 6.64
CA PRO A 19 1.04 -14.43 7.52
C PRO A 19 2.53 -14.19 7.26
N ARG A 20 3.28 -15.20 6.78
CA ARG A 20 4.71 -15.07 6.44
C ARG A 20 4.90 -14.24 5.18
N ASN A 21 4.04 -14.44 4.17
CA ASN A 21 4.00 -13.56 3.01
C ASN A 21 3.69 -12.11 3.44
N CYS A 22 2.72 -11.93 4.32
CA CYS A 22 2.37 -10.60 4.85
C CYS A 22 3.57 -9.92 5.55
N ALA A 23 4.32 -10.65 6.38
CA ALA A 23 5.51 -10.13 7.05
C ALA A 23 6.61 -9.72 6.06
N LEU A 24 6.89 -10.57 5.06
CA LEU A 24 7.84 -10.23 3.99
C LEU A 24 7.38 -9.04 3.15
N HIS A 25 6.07 -8.90 2.94
CA HIS A 25 5.49 -7.76 2.25
C HIS A 25 5.72 -6.46 3.06
N VAL A 26 5.55 -6.50 4.38
CA VAL A 26 5.86 -5.36 5.27
C VAL A 26 7.33 -4.94 5.13
N VAL A 27 8.26 -5.90 5.24
CA VAL A 27 9.70 -5.66 5.08
C VAL A 27 10.00 -5.08 3.70
N GLY A 28 9.41 -5.68 2.67
CA GLY A 28 9.54 -5.24 1.28
C GLY A 28 9.08 -3.80 1.08
N ILE A 29 7.91 -3.42 1.60
CA ILE A 29 7.39 -2.05 1.50
C ILE A 29 8.30 -1.06 2.22
N VAL A 30 8.75 -1.36 3.44
CA VAL A 30 9.63 -0.46 4.21
C VAL A 30 10.93 -0.22 3.45
N PHE A 31 11.55 -1.29 2.93
CA PHE A 31 12.81 -1.19 2.19
C PHE A 31 12.65 -0.44 0.87
N LEU A 32 11.61 -0.75 0.10
CA LEU A 32 11.36 -0.09 -1.18
C LEU A 32 10.96 1.37 -1.00
N PHE A 33 10.19 1.71 0.03
CA PHE A 33 9.87 3.09 0.37
C PHE A 33 11.15 3.86 0.71
N LEU A 34 11.98 3.33 1.62
CA LEU A 34 13.24 3.96 2.01
C LEU A 34 14.18 4.13 0.80
N ALA A 35 14.30 3.10 -0.04
CA ALA A 35 15.09 3.17 -1.26
C ALA A 35 14.61 4.23 -2.24
N ALA A 36 13.29 4.41 -2.39
CA ALA A 36 12.74 5.42 -3.29
C ALA A 36 13.01 6.85 -2.79
N VAL A 37 12.88 7.09 -1.48
CA VAL A 37 13.08 8.43 -0.91
C VAL A 37 14.54 8.79 -0.66
N LEU A 38 15.44 7.80 -0.53
CA LEU A 38 16.83 8.04 -0.12
C LEU A 38 17.61 8.92 -1.12
N PRO A 39 17.71 8.59 -2.42
CA PRO A 39 18.38 9.46 -3.39
C PRO A 39 17.72 10.85 -3.50
N LEU A 40 16.39 10.90 -3.45
CA LEU A 40 15.63 12.15 -3.52
C LEU A 40 15.85 13.04 -2.29
N SER A 41 16.27 12.46 -1.17
CA SER A 41 16.56 13.20 0.06
C SER A 41 17.88 13.98 -0.03
N ALA A 42 18.76 13.64 -0.97
CA ALA A 42 20.00 14.38 -1.23
C ALA A 42 19.78 15.66 -2.03
N TRP A 43 18.61 15.85 -2.65
CA TRP A 43 18.28 17.05 -3.40
C TRP A 43 17.47 18.02 -2.56
N SER A 44 18.12 19.11 -2.14
CA SER A 44 17.47 20.24 -1.47
C SER A 44 16.66 21.06 -2.49
N VAL A 45 15.43 21.38 -2.14
CA VAL A 45 14.49 22.17 -2.93
C VAL A 45 13.90 23.26 -2.03
N THR A 46 13.72 24.46 -2.57
CA THR A 46 13.00 25.54 -1.89
C THR A 46 11.57 25.58 -2.44
N ALA A 47 10.58 25.32 -1.59
CA ALA A 47 9.16 25.35 -1.97
C ALA A 47 8.40 26.29 -1.02
N PHE A 48 7.67 27.26 -1.57
CA PHE A 48 6.90 28.26 -0.80
C PHE A 48 7.72 28.98 0.29
N GLY A 49 9.01 29.25 0.03
CA GLY A 49 9.92 29.89 0.98
C GLY A 49 10.50 28.97 2.07
N VAL A 50 10.17 27.68 2.06
CA VAL A 50 10.70 26.68 2.99
C VAL A 50 11.70 25.77 2.27
N GLN A 51 12.87 25.56 2.88
CA GLN A 51 13.85 24.59 2.39
C GLN A 51 13.44 23.17 2.81
N THR A 52 13.35 22.26 1.85
CA THR A 52 12.94 20.87 2.04
C THR A 52 13.69 19.96 1.05
N SER A 53 13.39 18.66 1.04
CA SER A 53 13.97 17.72 0.08
C SER A 53 12.99 17.37 -1.04
N ALA A 54 13.53 17.01 -2.21
CA ALA A 54 12.73 16.50 -3.33
C ALA A 54 11.91 15.25 -2.92
N ALA A 55 12.45 14.42 -2.00
CA ALA A 55 11.73 13.30 -1.42
C ALA A 55 10.43 13.73 -0.72
N THR A 56 10.50 14.78 0.10
CA THR A 56 9.34 15.29 0.83
C THR A 56 8.26 15.77 -0.13
N ILE A 57 8.66 16.52 -1.16
CA ILE A 57 7.73 16.99 -2.21
C ILE A 57 7.07 15.81 -2.93
N ALA A 58 7.83 14.75 -3.26
CA ALA A 58 7.30 13.58 -3.95
C ALA A 58 6.33 12.75 -3.10
N VAL A 59 6.57 12.65 -1.79
CA VAL A 59 5.77 11.83 -0.87
C VAL A 59 4.44 12.50 -0.48
N VAL A 60 4.39 13.83 -0.38
CA VAL A 60 3.21 14.57 0.10
C VAL A 60 1.91 14.24 -0.68
N PRO A 61 1.87 14.26 -2.02
CA PRO A 61 0.65 13.93 -2.76
C PRO A 61 0.13 12.51 -2.49
N VAL A 62 1.06 11.56 -2.31
CA VAL A 62 0.72 10.15 -2.01
C VAL A 62 0.14 10.02 -0.61
N LEU A 63 0.72 10.72 0.38
CA LEU A 63 0.19 10.76 1.74
C LEU A 63 -1.21 11.39 1.80
N ILE A 64 -1.43 12.50 1.08
CA ILE A 64 -2.74 13.14 0.96
C ILE A 64 -3.73 12.12 0.38
N TYR A 65 -3.36 11.44 -0.71
CA TYR A 65 -4.21 10.42 -1.31
C TYR A 65 -4.59 9.32 -0.31
N TRP A 66 -3.62 8.78 0.43
CA TRP A 66 -3.88 7.73 1.44
C TRP A 66 -4.75 8.21 2.61
N LEU A 67 -4.56 9.43 3.09
CA LEU A 67 -5.43 10.05 4.11
C LEU A 67 -6.88 10.18 3.61
N LEU A 68 -7.07 10.50 2.33
CA LEU A 68 -8.40 10.57 1.72
C LEU A 68 -9.05 9.19 1.51
N LEU A 69 -8.26 8.12 1.41
CA LEU A 69 -8.80 6.75 1.35
C LEU A 69 -9.32 6.28 2.71
N ASP A 70 -8.51 6.44 3.76
CA ASP A 70 -8.87 6.17 5.15
C ASP A 70 -7.98 6.99 6.10
N GLY A 71 -8.58 7.89 6.87
CA GLY A 71 -7.83 8.84 7.71
C GLY A 71 -6.97 8.17 8.79
N ALA A 72 -7.44 7.09 9.41
CA ALA A 72 -6.71 6.41 10.48
C ALA A 72 -5.49 5.65 9.93
N LEU A 73 -5.67 4.89 8.85
CA LEU A 73 -4.57 4.18 8.19
C LEU A 73 -3.58 5.18 7.57
N GLY A 74 -4.09 6.22 6.91
CA GLY A 74 -3.26 7.28 6.33
C GLY A 74 -2.43 8.02 7.38
N ALA A 75 -2.98 8.29 8.57
CA ALA A 75 -2.25 8.92 9.67
C ALA A 75 -1.14 8.01 10.22
N ALA A 76 -1.38 6.71 10.34
CA ALA A 76 -0.35 5.76 10.74
C ALA A 76 0.78 5.67 9.71
N ILE A 77 0.44 5.67 8.42
CA ILE A 77 1.43 5.68 7.33
C ILE A 77 2.19 7.00 7.30
N LEU A 78 1.55 8.14 7.56
CA LEU A 78 2.22 9.44 7.73
C LEU A 78 3.28 9.36 8.83
N GLY A 79 2.95 8.79 10.00
CA GLY A 79 3.93 8.57 11.07
C GLY A 79 5.12 7.73 10.62
N ALA A 80 4.88 6.61 9.93
CA ALA A 80 5.94 5.77 9.36
C ALA A 80 6.77 6.52 8.31
N ALA A 81 6.15 7.31 7.44
CA ALA A 81 6.81 8.08 6.40
C ALA A 81 7.73 9.15 7.01
N VAL A 82 7.32 9.83 8.09
CA VAL A 82 8.16 10.79 8.83
C VAL A 82 9.42 10.11 9.37
N VAL A 83 9.28 8.91 9.95
CA VAL A 83 10.43 8.13 10.45
C VAL A 83 11.37 7.76 9.31
N LEU A 84 10.85 7.26 8.19
CA LEU A 84 11.67 6.84 7.04
C LEU A 84 12.34 8.02 6.32
N LEU A 85 11.66 9.16 6.18
CA LEU A 85 12.25 10.39 5.64
C LEU A 85 13.36 10.93 6.55
N SER A 86 13.14 10.86 7.88
CA SER A 86 14.17 11.25 8.86
C SER A 86 15.39 10.33 8.76
N ALA A 87 15.18 9.02 8.63
CA ALA A 87 16.26 8.06 8.43
C ALA A 87 17.02 8.33 7.13
N ALA A 88 16.31 8.60 6.02
CA ALA A 88 16.94 8.95 4.75
C ALA A 88 17.79 10.23 4.86
N ALA A 89 17.27 11.27 5.51
CA ALA A 89 18.01 12.51 5.75
C ALA A 89 19.27 12.28 6.61
N LEU A 90 19.18 11.42 7.63
CA LEU A 90 20.33 11.04 8.45
C LEU A 90 21.38 10.28 7.63
N ILE A 91 20.97 9.31 6.80
CA ILE A 91 21.89 8.56 5.94
C ILE A 91 22.64 9.53 5.02
N VAL A 92 21.91 10.37 4.27
CA VAL A 92 22.50 11.35 3.33
C VAL A 92 23.52 12.27 4.02
N ARG A 93 23.30 12.65 5.29
CA ARG A 93 24.24 13.50 6.04
C ARG A 93 25.56 12.80 6.40
N HIS A 94 25.55 11.47 6.54
CA HIS A 94 26.71 10.71 7.04
C HIS A 94 27.41 9.87 5.97
N VAL A 95 26.80 9.70 4.79
CA VAL A 95 27.37 8.93 3.69
C VAL A 95 27.57 9.80 2.46
N GLY A 96 28.69 9.60 1.74
CA GLY A 96 28.88 10.19 0.43
C GLY A 96 27.96 9.57 -0.64
N SER A 97 27.92 10.18 -1.82
CA SER A 97 27.03 9.76 -2.93
C SER A 97 27.16 8.29 -3.30
N ALA A 98 28.37 7.73 -3.32
CA ALA A 98 28.60 6.32 -3.59
C ALA A 98 27.94 5.42 -2.54
N GLY A 99 28.13 5.72 -1.26
CA GLY A 99 27.53 4.97 -0.15
C GLY A 99 26.00 5.04 -0.16
N MET A 100 25.43 6.21 -0.47
CA MET A 100 23.98 6.40 -0.63
C MET A 100 23.41 5.48 -1.71
N TRP A 101 24.04 5.45 -2.90
CA TRP A 101 23.60 4.57 -3.99
C TRP A 101 23.80 3.09 -3.66
N SER A 102 24.89 2.71 -2.99
CA SER A 102 25.09 1.33 -2.52
C SER A 102 23.98 0.89 -1.56
N ILE A 103 23.64 1.71 -0.56
CA ILE A 103 22.53 1.44 0.37
C ILE A 103 21.21 1.34 -0.39
N THR A 104 20.95 2.28 -1.31
CA THR A 104 19.74 2.28 -2.15
C THR A 104 19.60 0.97 -2.92
N ILE A 105 20.65 0.50 -3.58
CA ILE A 105 20.65 -0.75 -4.35
C ILE A 105 20.38 -1.95 -3.43
N VAL A 106 21.05 -2.02 -2.27
CA VAL A 106 20.83 -3.10 -1.29
C VAL A 106 19.38 -3.14 -0.83
N LEU A 107 18.79 -1.98 -0.50
CA LEU A 107 17.39 -1.88 -0.10
C LEU A 107 16.44 -2.30 -1.22
N ILE A 108 16.70 -1.91 -2.48
CA ILE A 108 15.90 -2.35 -3.64
C ILE A 108 15.96 -3.87 -3.79
N VAL A 109 17.15 -4.45 -3.81
CA VAL A 109 17.34 -5.89 -4.00
C VAL A 109 16.67 -6.67 -2.88
N ALA A 110 16.92 -6.29 -1.61
CA ALA A 110 16.32 -6.96 -0.46
C ALA A 110 14.79 -6.78 -0.42
N GLY A 111 14.29 -5.60 -0.77
CA GLY A 111 12.87 -5.30 -0.82
C GLY A 111 12.14 -6.10 -1.88
N VAL A 112 12.65 -6.09 -3.12
CA VAL A 112 12.12 -6.91 -4.24
C VAL A 112 12.22 -8.39 -3.92
N ALA A 113 13.35 -8.86 -3.38
CA ALA A 113 13.51 -10.26 -2.99
C ALA A 113 12.47 -10.68 -1.96
N SER A 114 12.21 -9.85 -0.95
CA SER A 114 11.18 -10.13 0.07
C SER A 114 9.79 -10.26 -0.55
N GLN A 115 9.43 -9.37 -1.48
CA GLN A 115 8.16 -9.41 -2.22
C GLN A 115 8.04 -10.70 -3.06
N ILE A 116 9.07 -11.04 -3.84
CA ILE A 116 9.07 -12.22 -4.70
C ILE A 116 9.02 -13.50 -3.87
N VAL A 117 9.84 -13.61 -2.83
CA VAL A 117 9.89 -14.77 -1.93
C VAL A 117 8.53 -14.95 -1.24
N GLY A 118 7.95 -13.87 -0.74
CA GLY A 118 6.59 -13.82 -0.20
C GLY A 118 5.56 -14.51 -1.11
N HIS A 119 5.46 -14.00 -2.33
CA HIS A 119 4.49 -14.49 -3.32
C HIS A 119 4.78 -15.90 -3.84
N ARG A 120 6.03 -16.19 -4.21
CA ARG A 120 6.39 -17.43 -4.89
C ARG A 120 6.46 -18.63 -3.95
N ILE A 121 6.98 -18.44 -2.73
CA ILE A 121 7.20 -19.55 -1.81
C ILE A 121 5.95 -19.80 -0.95
N PHE A 122 5.35 -18.75 -0.41
CA PHE A 122 4.27 -18.90 0.58
C PHE A 122 2.87 -18.90 -0.05
N GLU A 123 2.63 -18.09 -1.08
CA GLU A 123 1.33 -18.09 -1.79
C GLU A 123 1.34 -18.95 -3.06
N ARG A 124 2.53 -19.35 -3.55
CA ARG A 124 2.74 -20.04 -4.84
C ARG A 124 2.04 -19.32 -6.01
N ARG A 125 2.00 -17.99 -5.94
CA ARG A 125 1.38 -17.11 -6.93
C ARG A 125 2.42 -16.13 -7.47
N GLN A 126 2.11 -15.51 -8.61
CA GLN A 126 2.90 -14.40 -9.09
C GLN A 126 2.67 -13.14 -8.23
N PRO A 127 3.62 -12.19 -8.22
CA PRO A 127 3.44 -10.94 -7.51
C PRO A 127 2.19 -10.22 -8.00
N SER A 128 1.34 -9.78 -7.07
CA SER A 128 0.04 -9.17 -7.42
C SER A 128 0.18 -7.86 -8.23
N LEU A 129 1.37 -7.23 -8.18
CA LEU A 129 1.72 -6.07 -8.97
C LEU A 129 1.75 -6.35 -10.49
N VAL A 130 2.01 -7.60 -10.88
CA VAL A 130 1.94 -8.04 -12.29
C VAL A 130 0.50 -8.03 -12.79
N ASP A 131 -0.46 -8.37 -11.92
CA ASP A 131 -1.88 -8.43 -12.26
C ASP A 131 -2.54 -7.05 -12.17
N ASN A 132 -2.17 -6.26 -11.17
CA ASN A 132 -2.76 -4.94 -10.92
C ASN A 132 -1.69 -3.93 -10.45
N PRO A 133 -1.20 -3.04 -11.33
CA PRO A 133 -0.17 -2.06 -11.00
C PRO A 133 -0.57 -1.12 -9.85
N ILE A 134 -1.86 -0.90 -9.62
CA ILE A 134 -2.33 -0.02 -8.53
C ILE A 134 -1.98 -0.60 -7.15
N HIS A 135 -1.73 -1.91 -7.05
CA HIS A 135 -1.28 -2.54 -5.81
C HIS A 135 0.09 -2.03 -5.36
N LEU A 136 0.90 -1.47 -6.27
CA LEU A 136 2.13 -0.77 -5.87
C LEU A 136 1.81 0.45 -4.99
N LEU A 137 0.83 1.26 -5.42
CA LEU A 137 0.43 2.47 -4.72
C LEU A 137 -0.37 2.16 -3.44
N LEU A 138 -1.18 1.11 -3.46
CA LEU A 138 -2.03 0.74 -2.32
C LEU A 138 -1.40 -0.26 -1.35
N GLY A 139 -0.24 -0.85 -1.68
CA GLY A 139 0.48 -1.80 -0.84
C GLY A 139 0.64 -1.35 0.61
N PRO A 140 1.13 -0.11 0.89
CA PRO A 140 1.25 0.41 2.25
C PRO A 140 -0.09 0.48 3.01
N MET A 141 -1.15 0.86 2.31
CA MET A 141 -2.51 0.91 2.88
C MET A 141 -3.01 -0.50 3.26
N PHE A 142 -2.75 -1.49 2.41
CA PHE A 142 -3.17 -2.87 2.67
C PHE A 142 -2.44 -3.49 3.85
N VAL A 143 -1.12 -3.30 3.94
CA VAL A 143 -0.33 -3.79 5.07
C VAL A 143 -0.75 -3.09 6.36
N MET A 144 -0.97 -1.77 6.33
CA MET A 144 -1.42 -1.04 7.50
C MET A 144 -2.81 -1.49 7.96
N ALA A 145 -3.73 -1.76 7.02
CA ALA A 145 -5.05 -2.31 7.33
C ALA A 145 -4.94 -3.66 8.07
N LYS A 146 -4.12 -4.59 7.57
CA LYS A 146 -3.89 -5.89 8.23
C LYS A 146 -3.26 -5.73 9.61
N LEU A 147 -2.33 -4.80 9.79
CA LEU A 147 -1.74 -4.51 11.10
C LEU A 147 -2.79 -3.98 12.08
N PHE A 148 -3.65 -3.04 11.66
CA PHE A 148 -4.72 -2.50 12.50
C PHE A 148 -5.74 -3.57 12.89
N ILE A 149 -6.09 -4.47 11.97
CA ILE A 149 -6.96 -5.62 12.26
C ILE A 149 -6.28 -6.57 13.26
N ALA A 150 -5.00 -6.90 13.06
CA ALA A 150 -4.25 -7.78 13.95
C ALA A 150 -4.10 -7.21 15.37
N LEU A 151 -4.07 -5.88 15.51
CA LEU A 151 -4.04 -5.16 16.78
C LEU A 151 -5.42 -4.95 17.41
N GLY A 152 -6.50 -5.35 16.75
CA GLY A 152 -7.87 -5.21 17.25
C GLY A 152 -8.45 -3.78 17.17
N PHE A 153 -7.85 -2.89 16.38
CA PHE A 153 -8.29 -1.49 16.27
C PHE A 153 -9.38 -1.25 15.22
N ARG A 154 -9.68 -2.24 14.37
CA ARG A 154 -10.54 -2.07 13.18
C ARG A 154 -11.39 -3.31 12.88
N ASP A 155 -12.37 -3.59 13.74
CA ASP A 155 -13.36 -4.64 13.52
C ASP A 155 -14.22 -4.40 12.27
N ASP A 156 -14.42 -3.14 11.89
CA ASP A 156 -15.08 -2.74 10.64
C ASP A 156 -14.34 -3.29 9.41
N LEU A 157 -13.01 -3.24 9.42
CA LEU A 157 -12.19 -3.82 8.35
C LEU A 157 -12.21 -5.35 8.40
N ALA A 158 -12.14 -5.94 9.60
CA ALA A 158 -12.22 -7.38 9.78
C ALA A 158 -13.54 -7.95 9.22
N GLY A 159 -14.66 -7.26 9.43
CA GLY A 159 -15.97 -7.62 8.87
C GLY A 159 -16.00 -7.64 7.34
N VAL A 160 -15.36 -6.66 6.68
CA VAL A 160 -15.23 -6.62 5.21
C VAL A 160 -14.45 -7.82 4.68
N LEU A 161 -13.40 -8.25 5.40
CA LEU A 161 -12.59 -9.41 5.02
C LEU A 161 -13.34 -10.73 5.18
N GLN A 162 -14.24 -10.81 6.16
CA GLN A 162 -15.08 -11.99 6.41
C GLN A 162 -16.25 -12.11 5.44
N GLN A 163 -16.80 -11.00 4.95
CA GLN A 163 -17.98 -11.02 4.08
C GLN A 163 -17.69 -11.55 2.66
N GLY A 164 -16.44 -11.54 2.21
CA GLY A 164 -16.00 -12.15 0.94
C GLY A 164 -16.77 -11.70 -0.32
N PRO A 165 -16.42 -12.22 -1.51
CA PRO A 165 -17.06 -11.84 -2.78
C PRO A 165 -18.53 -12.28 -2.91
N GLN A 166 -19.08 -12.99 -1.91
CA GLN A 166 -20.44 -13.54 -1.97
C GLN A 166 -21.49 -12.45 -1.98
N SER A 167 -21.30 -11.34 -1.27
CA SER A 167 -22.25 -10.21 -1.27
C SER A 167 -22.34 -9.52 -2.63
N ALA A 168 -21.22 -9.34 -3.34
CA ALA A 168 -21.18 -8.74 -4.68
C ALA A 168 -21.85 -9.63 -5.75
N ARG A 169 -21.68 -10.96 -5.67
CA ARG A 169 -22.42 -11.89 -6.54
C ARG A 169 -23.91 -11.90 -6.21
N HIS A 170 -24.27 -11.84 -4.92
CA HIS A 170 -25.66 -11.82 -4.48
C HIS A 170 -26.39 -10.56 -4.96
N ASP A 171 -25.76 -9.39 -4.86
CA ASP A 171 -26.34 -8.13 -5.35
C ASP A 171 -26.48 -8.10 -6.88
N SER A 172 -25.49 -8.60 -7.63
CA SER A 172 -25.61 -8.69 -9.10
C SER A 172 -26.72 -9.66 -9.54
N SER A 173 -26.90 -10.78 -8.83
CA SER A 173 -27.97 -11.75 -9.06
C SER A 173 -29.34 -11.12 -8.78
N ARG A 174 -29.46 -10.43 -7.64
CA ARG A 174 -30.71 -9.79 -7.21
C ARG A 174 -31.10 -8.62 -8.11
N TYR A 175 -30.13 -7.87 -8.63
CA TYR A 175 -30.37 -6.80 -9.61
C TYR A 175 -30.77 -7.37 -10.99
N ALA A 176 -30.17 -8.48 -11.40
CA ALA A 176 -30.53 -9.17 -12.64
C ALA A 176 -31.92 -9.82 -12.57
N GLU A 177 -32.28 -10.38 -11.41
CA GLU A 177 -33.59 -10.94 -11.13
C GLU A 177 -34.67 -9.85 -11.09
N LYS A 178 -34.38 -8.71 -10.43
CA LYS A 178 -35.28 -7.55 -10.41
C LYS A 178 -35.51 -6.96 -11.81
N ARG A 179 -34.47 -6.90 -12.65
CA ARG A 179 -34.61 -6.49 -14.07
C ARG A 179 -35.37 -7.49 -14.94
N ARG A 180 -35.37 -8.78 -14.60
CA ARG A 180 -36.20 -9.79 -15.29
C ARG A 180 -37.66 -9.73 -14.83
N ALA A 181 -37.91 -9.29 -13.61
CA ALA A 181 -39.24 -9.13 -13.04
C ALA A 181 -39.92 -7.81 -13.43
N GLU A 182 -39.19 -6.81 -13.93
CA GLU A 182 -39.78 -5.60 -14.49
C GLU A 182 -40.46 -5.89 -15.85
N PRO A 183 -41.76 -5.58 -16.01
CA PRO A 183 -42.43 -5.67 -17.29
C PRO A 183 -41.71 -4.78 -18.30
N ARG A 184 -41.36 -5.31 -19.46
CA ARG A 184 -40.78 -4.49 -20.54
C ARG A 184 -41.81 -3.41 -20.88
N PRO A 185 -41.43 -2.12 -20.90
CA PRO A 185 -42.32 -1.08 -21.38
C PRO A 185 -42.71 -1.42 -22.82
N HIS A 186 -44.02 -1.49 -23.05
CA HIS A 186 -44.59 -1.81 -24.35
C HIS A 186 -44.07 -0.84 -25.42
N ALA A 187 -43.74 -1.41 -26.57
CA ALA A 187 -43.26 -0.76 -27.78
C ALA A 187 -44.21 0.34 -28.28
#